data_AF-Q8GA29-F1
#
_entry.id   AF-Q8GA29-F1
#
_cell.length_a   1.000
_cell.length_b   1.000
_cell.length_c   1.000
_cell.angle_alpha   90.00
_cell.angle_beta   90.00
_cell.angle_gamma   90.00
#
_symmetry.space_group_name_H-M   'P 1'
#
loop_
_entity.id
_entity.type
_entity.pdbx_description
1 polymer ?
#
loop_
_entity_poly.entity_id
_entity_poly.type
_entity_poly.pdbx_seq_one_letter_code
_entity_poly.pdbx_strand_id
1 'polypeptide(L)'
;MSIGDALTNIIPVLPSALRQSSARKPLPASLPRETRVIRPEEECCLACGGELSSLGCDVSEQLELISSAFKVIETQRPKLACCRCDHIVQAPVPSKPIARSYAGAGLLAHVVTGKYADHLPLYRQSEIYRRQGVELSRATLGRWTGAAAELLEPLYDVLRQYVLMPGKVHADDIPVPVQEPGSGKTRTARLWAYVRDDRNAGSQMPPAVWFAYSPDRKGIHPQNHLAGYSGVLQADTYGCYRVLYESGRITEAACMAHARRKIHDVHARVSTDITTEALQRIGELYAIEAEVRGCTAEQRLAARKARAAPLMQSLYDWIQTQMKTLSRHSDTAKAFAYLLKQWDGLNVYRSNGQVEIDNNIAENALRGVAVGRKNWLCVSRRSTYGNNVKIAA
;
A
#
# COMPACT_ATOMS: atom_id res chain seq x y z
N MET A 1 40.43 21.61 -68.92
CA MET A 1 39.44 20.72 -69.56
C MET A 1 39.70 19.33 -69.00
N SER A 2 38.95 18.83 -68.02
CA SER A 2 37.51 18.57 -68.09
C SER A 2 36.82 18.96 -66.78
N ILE A 3 35.65 19.59 -66.93
CA ILE A 3 34.72 19.97 -65.88
C ILE A 3 33.73 18.81 -65.74
N GLY A 4 33.54 18.31 -64.53
CA GLY A 4 32.59 17.24 -64.22
C GLY A 4 32.04 17.47 -62.82
N ASP A 5 31.16 18.45 -62.69
CA ASP A 5 30.44 18.77 -61.46
C ASP A 5 29.47 17.64 -61.10
N ALA A 6 29.75 16.93 -60.02
CA ALA A 6 28.78 16.08 -59.34
C ALA A 6 27.96 16.96 -58.39
N LEU A 7 26.78 17.38 -58.84
CA LEU A 7 25.78 18.04 -58.00
C LEU A 7 25.23 17.05 -56.97
N THR A 8 25.77 17.10 -55.76
CA THR A 8 25.20 16.45 -54.58
C THR A 8 23.92 17.17 -54.20
N ASN A 9 22.76 16.60 -54.52
CA ASN A 9 21.46 17.06 -54.05
C ASN A 9 21.40 16.96 -52.51
N ILE A 10 21.65 18.07 -51.81
CA ILE A 10 21.33 18.21 -50.39
C ILE A 10 19.82 18.40 -50.30
N ILE A 11 19.09 17.31 -50.03
CA ILE A 11 17.68 17.37 -49.66
C ILE A 11 17.64 17.98 -48.25
N PRO A 12 16.99 19.15 -48.03
CA PRO A 12 16.83 19.67 -46.68
C PRO A 12 15.89 18.72 -45.93
N VAL A 13 16.35 18.17 -44.82
CA VAL A 13 15.49 17.46 -43.88
C VAL A 13 14.51 18.47 -43.31
N LEU A 14 13.27 18.43 -43.79
CA LEU A 14 12.16 19.21 -43.24
C LEU A 14 12.02 18.86 -41.74
N PRO A 15 11.87 19.87 -40.85
CA PRO A 15 11.63 19.61 -39.45
C PRO A 15 10.38 18.73 -39.31
N SER A 16 10.54 17.63 -38.57
CA SER A 16 9.46 16.71 -38.23
C SER A 16 8.23 17.50 -37.77
N ALA A 17 7.09 17.26 -38.41
CA ALA A 17 5.84 17.91 -38.07
C ALA A 17 5.60 17.80 -36.55
N LEU A 18 5.42 18.95 -35.90
CA LEU A 18 4.94 19.00 -34.51
C LEU A 18 3.76 18.04 -34.40
N ARG A 19 3.90 16.98 -33.60
CA ARG A 19 2.82 16.02 -33.35
C ARG A 19 1.56 16.81 -33.03
N GLN A 20 0.59 16.80 -33.96
CA GLN A 20 -0.72 17.36 -33.72
C GLN A 20 -1.26 16.67 -32.47
N SER A 21 -1.41 17.42 -31.38
CA SER A 21 -2.05 16.91 -30.18
C SER A 21 -3.45 16.47 -30.60
N SER A 22 -3.78 15.18 -30.47
CA SER A 22 -5.13 14.71 -30.76
C SER A 22 -6.11 15.57 -29.96
N ALA A 23 -6.97 16.33 -30.63
CA ALA A 23 -7.99 17.12 -29.97
C ALA A 23 -8.78 16.18 -29.05
N ARG A 24 -8.92 16.58 -27.78
CA ARG A 24 -9.59 15.78 -26.78
C ARG A 24 -11.05 15.57 -27.21
N LYS A 25 -11.52 14.32 -27.20
CA LYS A 25 -12.94 14.03 -27.43
C LYS A 25 -13.81 14.76 -26.39
N PRO A 26 -14.90 15.42 -26.79
CA PRO A 26 -15.83 16.03 -25.84
C PRO A 26 -16.43 14.98 -24.91
N LEU A 27 -16.85 15.38 -23.71
CA LEU A 27 -17.54 14.48 -22.79
C LEU A 27 -18.96 14.18 -23.32
N PRO A 28 -19.54 13.00 -23.01
CA PRO A 28 -20.84 12.63 -23.55
C PRO A 28 -21.91 13.66 -23.25
N ALA A 29 -22.68 14.05 -24.27
CA ALA A 29 -23.77 15.02 -24.14
C ALA A 29 -24.89 14.51 -23.23
N SER A 30 -25.07 13.19 -23.14
CA SER A 30 -26.10 12.54 -22.31
C SER A 30 -25.86 12.62 -20.81
N LEU A 31 -24.65 12.98 -20.35
CA LEU A 31 -24.37 13.09 -18.92
C LEU A 31 -24.99 14.38 -18.33
N PRO A 32 -25.52 14.32 -17.09
CA PRO A 32 -26.02 15.50 -16.41
C PRO A 32 -24.88 16.51 -16.18
N ARG A 33 -25.16 17.79 -16.43
CA ARG A 33 -24.24 18.91 -16.21
C ARG A 33 -24.66 19.71 -14.98
N GLU A 34 -23.70 19.93 -14.08
CA GLU A 34 -23.84 20.89 -13.00
C GLU A 34 -22.94 22.09 -13.32
N THR A 35 -23.58 23.22 -13.61
CA THR A 35 -22.88 24.47 -13.92
C THR A 35 -22.51 25.19 -12.63
N ARG A 36 -21.25 25.58 -12.52
CA ARG A 36 -20.69 26.40 -11.44
C ARG A 36 -20.09 27.66 -12.02
N VAL A 37 -20.66 28.80 -11.65
CA VAL A 37 -20.16 30.11 -12.07
C VAL A 37 -19.21 30.65 -11.00
N ILE A 38 -17.97 30.94 -11.39
CA ILE A 38 -16.95 31.53 -10.51
C ILE A 38 -16.70 32.94 -11.01
N ARG A 39 -17.29 33.92 -10.31
CA ARG A 39 -17.14 35.34 -10.61
C ARG A 39 -15.86 35.88 -9.95
N PRO A 40 -15.22 36.89 -10.55
CA PRO A 40 -14.16 37.63 -9.86
C PRO A 40 -14.69 38.22 -8.54
N GLU A 41 -13.81 38.34 -7.54
CA GLU A 41 -14.16 38.94 -6.24
C GLU A 41 -14.27 40.47 -6.37
N GLU A 42 -13.62 41.04 -7.36
CA GLU A 42 -13.58 42.47 -7.61
C GLU A 42 -14.89 42.98 -8.25
N GLU A 43 -15.51 43.96 -7.60
CA GLU A 43 -16.71 44.64 -8.10
C GLU A 43 -16.38 45.84 -9.01
N CYS A 44 -15.14 46.33 -8.97
CA CYS A 44 -14.65 47.46 -9.76
C CYS A 44 -13.26 47.19 -10.36
N CYS A 45 -12.86 47.98 -11.34
CA CYS A 45 -11.56 47.83 -11.99
C CYS A 45 -10.41 48.15 -11.03
N LEU A 46 -9.53 47.16 -10.79
CA LEU A 46 -8.33 47.32 -9.95
C LEU A 46 -7.36 48.39 -10.44
N ALA A 47 -7.38 48.73 -11.74
CA ALA A 47 -6.46 49.71 -12.33
C ALA A 47 -6.97 51.16 -12.27
N CYS A 48 -8.29 51.40 -12.31
CA CYS A 48 -8.85 52.76 -12.43
C CYS A 48 -10.14 53.02 -11.64
N GLY A 49 -10.65 52.04 -10.90
CA GLY A 49 -11.91 52.12 -10.15
C GLY A 49 -13.18 52.20 -11.00
N GLY A 50 -13.08 52.05 -12.33
CA GLY A 50 -14.24 52.07 -13.23
C GLY A 50 -15.13 50.83 -13.10
N GLU A 51 -16.38 50.97 -13.55
CA GLU A 51 -17.35 49.87 -13.59
C GLU A 51 -16.93 48.75 -14.56
N LEU A 52 -17.35 47.53 -14.23
CA LEU A 52 -17.04 46.31 -14.97
C LEU A 52 -18.27 45.83 -15.74
N SER A 53 -18.10 45.55 -17.03
CA SER A 53 -19.12 44.99 -17.91
C SER A 53 -18.75 43.58 -18.36
N SER A 54 -19.74 42.75 -18.74
CA SER A 54 -19.48 41.39 -19.20
C SER A 54 -18.86 41.36 -20.59
N LEU A 55 -17.71 40.69 -20.74
CA LEU A 55 -17.00 40.54 -22.01
C LEU A 55 -17.21 39.15 -22.63
N GLY A 56 -17.32 38.11 -21.80
CA GLY A 56 -17.46 36.73 -22.26
C GLY A 56 -17.30 35.74 -21.10
N CYS A 57 -17.15 34.46 -21.40
CA CYS A 57 -16.99 33.43 -20.38
C CYS A 57 -16.04 32.32 -20.85
N ASP A 58 -15.06 31.96 -20.01
CA ASP A 58 -14.33 30.71 -20.21
C ASP A 58 -15.12 29.56 -19.59
N VAL A 59 -15.31 28.48 -20.35
CA VAL A 59 -16.01 27.28 -19.90
C VAL A 59 -15.03 26.11 -19.86
N SER A 60 -15.04 25.35 -18.77
CA SER A 60 -14.26 24.12 -18.68
C SER A 60 -15.07 22.99 -18.07
N GLU A 61 -14.98 21.79 -18.66
CA GLU A 61 -15.70 20.62 -18.18
C GLU A 61 -14.77 19.63 -17.45
N GLN A 62 -15.27 19.07 -16.35
CA GLN A 62 -14.67 17.95 -15.61
C GLN A 62 -15.66 16.80 -15.48
N LEU A 63 -15.18 15.57 -15.67
CA LEU A 63 -15.92 14.35 -15.43
C LEU A 63 -15.78 13.96 -13.96
N GLU A 64 -16.89 13.86 -13.25
CA GLU A 64 -16.96 13.54 -11.83
C GLU A 64 -17.83 12.29 -11.62
N LEU A 65 -17.58 11.56 -10.53
CA LEU A 65 -18.36 10.40 -10.13
C LEU A 65 -18.86 10.62 -8.70
N ILE A 66 -20.17 10.83 -8.54
CA ILE A 66 -20.81 11.10 -7.24
C ILE A 66 -21.89 10.06 -7.01
N SER A 67 -21.87 9.40 -5.86
CA SER A 67 -22.86 8.36 -5.50
C SER A 67 -23.05 7.32 -6.61
N SER A 68 -21.94 6.91 -7.25
CA SER A 68 -21.89 5.97 -8.38
C SER A 68 -22.52 6.43 -9.70
N ALA A 69 -22.90 7.70 -9.83
CA ALA A 69 -23.38 8.29 -11.08
C ALA A 69 -22.37 9.28 -11.68
N PHE A 70 -22.10 9.15 -12.98
CA PHE A 70 -21.28 10.11 -13.70
C PHE A 70 -22.02 11.42 -13.90
N LYS A 71 -21.31 12.53 -13.69
CA LYS A 71 -21.77 13.86 -14.08
C LYS A 71 -20.63 14.68 -14.67
N VAL A 72 -20.99 15.75 -15.35
CA VAL A 72 -20.05 16.76 -15.80
C VAL A 72 -20.18 17.99 -14.90
N ILE A 73 -19.10 18.41 -14.26
CA ILE A 73 -19.00 19.73 -13.65
C ILE A 73 -18.54 20.70 -14.72
N GLU A 74 -19.43 21.62 -15.09
CA GLU A 74 -19.11 22.71 -16.00
C GLU A 74 -18.75 23.95 -15.18
N THR A 75 -17.50 24.38 -15.24
CA THR A 75 -17.04 25.60 -14.57
C THR A 75 -17.04 26.74 -15.57
N GLN A 76 -17.85 27.76 -15.30
CA GLN A 76 -17.95 28.99 -16.05
C GLN A 76 -17.21 30.11 -15.30
N ARG A 77 -16.26 30.77 -15.96
CA ARG A 77 -15.50 31.91 -15.43
C ARG A 77 -15.79 33.14 -16.29
N PRO A 78 -16.78 33.98 -15.91
CA PRO A 78 -17.08 35.21 -16.63
C PRO A 78 -15.86 36.14 -16.66
N LYS A 79 -15.56 36.65 -17.85
CA LYS A 79 -14.61 37.73 -18.07
C LYS A 79 -15.36 39.05 -18.01
N LEU A 80 -14.88 39.95 -17.18
CA LEU A 80 -15.39 41.31 -17.10
C LEU A 80 -14.35 42.28 -17.67
N ALA A 81 -14.78 43.29 -18.40
CA ALA A 81 -13.91 44.35 -18.92
C ALA A 81 -14.31 45.70 -18.31
N CYS A 82 -13.31 46.49 -17.92
CA CYS A 82 -13.56 47.84 -17.43
C CYS A 82 -14.05 48.75 -18.56
N CYS A 83 -15.16 49.46 -18.31
CA CYS A 83 -15.75 50.39 -19.28
C CYS A 83 -14.90 51.65 -19.54
N ARG A 84 -13.80 51.87 -18.80
CA ARG A 84 -12.93 53.05 -18.91
C ARG A 84 -11.58 52.78 -19.54
N CYS A 85 -10.95 51.66 -19.20
CA CYS A 85 -9.56 51.36 -19.58
C CYS A 85 -9.36 49.96 -20.18
N ASP A 86 -10.45 49.25 -20.48
CA ASP A 86 -10.45 47.91 -21.08
C ASP A 86 -9.70 46.82 -20.29
N HIS A 87 -9.34 47.08 -19.03
CA HIS A 87 -8.71 46.09 -18.16
C HIS A 87 -9.66 44.92 -17.91
N ILE A 88 -9.17 43.69 -18.14
CA ILE A 88 -9.95 42.46 -17.99
C ILE A 88 -9.75 41.87 -16.61
N VAL A 89 -10.87 41.62 -15.91
CA VAL A 89 -10.92 40.97 -14.62
C VAL A 89 -11.62 39.62 -14.76
N GLN A 90 -11.04 38.57 -14.21
CA GLN A 90 -11.60 37.22 -14.23
C GLN A 90 -11.10 36.45 -13.01
N ALA A 91 -11.98 35.71 -12.33
CA ALA A 91 -11.59 34.81 -11.24
C ALA A 91 -10.49 33.84 -11.69
N PRO A 92 -9.53 33.44 -10.86
CA PRO A 92 -8.48 32.49 -11.24
C PRO A 92 -9.03 31.10 -11.63
N VAL A 93 -8.25 30.30 -12.36
CA VAL A 93 -8.63 28.92 -12.70
C VAL A 93 -8.60 28.07 -11.43
N PRO A 94 -9.68 27.33 -11.09
CA PRO A 94 -9.67 26.44 -9.94
C PRO A 94 -8.57 25.39 -10.04
N SER A 95 -7.96 25.08 -8.90
CA SER A 95 -6.99 23.99 -8.83
C SER A 95 -7.65 22.66 -9.17
N LYS A 96 -6.89 21.78 -9.83
CA LYS A 96 -7.31 20.43 -10.19
C LYS A 96 -6.31 19.44 -9.61
N PRO A 97 -6.73 18.23 -9.19
CA PRO A 97 -5.80 17.22 -8.68
C PRO A 97 -4.69 16.90 -9.68
N ILE A 98 -5.05 16.77 -10.97
CA ILE A 98 -4.10 16.53 -12.05
C ILE A 98 -4.21 17.67 -13.06
N ALA A 99 -3.12 18.40 -13.27
CA ALA A 99 -3.06 19.51 -14.21
C ALA A 99 -3.47 19.08 -15.63
N ARG A 100 -4.30 19.89 -16.30
CA ARG A 100 -4.85 19.63 -17.65
C ARG A 100 -5.69 18.35 -17.78
N SER A 101 -5.91 17.62 -16.69
CA SER A 101 -6.84 16.50 -16.66
C SER A 101 -8.27 16.99 -16.55
N TYR A 102 -9.19 16.13 -17.00
CA TYR A 102 -10.62 16.33 -16.85
C TYR A 102 -11.24 15.46 -15.77
N ALA A 103 -10.49 14.55 -15.16
CA ALA A 103 -10.99 13.83 -14.02
C ALA A 103 -11.17 14.79 -12.84
N GLY A 104 -12.35 14.76 -12.25
CA GLY A 104 -12.63 15.29 -10.92
C GLY A 104 -12.01 14.43 -9.83
N ALA A 105 -12.01 14.95 -8.60
CA ALA A 105 -11.36 14.29 -7.47
C ALA A 105 -12.10 13.02 -7.05
N GLY A 106 -13.44 13.01 -7.09
CA GLY A 106 -14.26 11.85 -6.76
C GLY A 106 -14.05 10.69 -7.73
N LEU A 107 -13.95 10.98 -9.03
CA LEU A 107 -13.61 9.97 -10.04
C LEU A 107 -12.21 9.38 -9.80
N LEU A 108 -11.20 10.21 -9.53
CA LEU A 108 -9.86 9.72 -9.23
C LEU A 108 -9.86 8.83 -7.99
N ALA A 109 -10.52 9.27 -6.91
CA ALA A 109 -10.68 8.52 -5.68
C ALA A 109 -11.35 7.16 -5.95
N HIS A 110 -12.45 7.13 -6.70
CA HIS A 110 -13.14 5.87 -7.02
C HIS A 110 -12.26 4.94 -7.86
N VAL A 111 -11.51 5.45 -8.84
CA VAL A 111 -10.62 4.62 -9.67
C VAL A 111 -9.52 3.97 -8.83
N VAL A 112 -8.89 4.73 -7.93
CA VAL A 112 -7.84 4.18 -7.06
C VAL A 112 -8.43 3.22 -6.04
N THR A 113 -9.50 3.58 -5.31
CA THR A 113 -10.16 2.70 -4.34
C THR A 113 -10.62 1.40 -4.98
N GLY A 114 -11.30 1.48 -6.14
CA GLY A 114 -11.73 0.31 -6.88
C GLY A 114 -10.57 -0.60 -7.24
N LYS A 115 -9.44 -0.04 -7.67
CA LYS A 115 -8.26 -0.83 -8.07
C LYS A 115 -7.62 -1.54 -6.87
N TYR A 116 -7.54 -0.82 -5.77
CA TYR A 116 -6.62 -1.09 -4.68
C TYR A 116 -7.33 -1.73 -3.48
N ALA A 117 -8.35 -1.07 -2.96
CA ALA A 117 -9.18 -1.62 -1.88
C ALA A 117 -10.12 -2.74 -2.38
N ASP A 118 -10.77 -2.54 -3.53
CA ASP A 118 -11.77 -3.51 -4.04
C ASP A 118 -11.19 -4.53 -5.02
N HIS A 119 -9.89 -4.44 -5.29
CA HIS A 119 -9.15 -5.34 -6.18
C HIS A 119 -9.77 -5.48 -7.58
N LEU A 120 -10.33 -4.39 -8.11
CA LEU A 120 -11.00 -4.31 -9.41
C LEU A 120 -10.02 -3.83 -10.50
N PRO A 121 -9.55 -4.72 -11.40
CA PRO A 121 -8.58 -4.34 -12.42
C PRO A 121 -9.08 -3.21 -13.32
N LEU A 122 -8.18 -2.34 -13.78
CA LEU A 122 -8.53 -1.16 -14.58
C LEU A 122 -9.30 -1.49 -15.88
N TYR A 123 -9.08 -2.67 -16.47
CA TYR A 123 -9.88 -3.09 -17.62
C TYR A 123 -11.34 -3.31 -17.21
N ARG A 124 -11.61 -3.93 -16.05
CA ARG A 124 -12.96 -4.19 -15.58
C ARG A 124 -13.66 -2.89 -15.18
N GLN A 125 -12.93 -1.95 -14.57
CA GLN A 125 -13.44 -0.60 -14.34
C GLN A 125 -13.84 0.11 -15.65
N SER A 126 -12.98 0.05 -16.67
CA SER A 126 -13.28 0.61 -18.00
C SER A 126 -14.57 0.03 -18.60
N GLU A 127 -14.79 -1.29 -18.49
CA GLU A 127 -16.03 -1.94 -18.94
C GLU A 127 -17.26 -1.49 -18.13
N ILE A 128 -17.13 -1.35 -16.82
CA ILE A 128 -18.21 -0.86 -15.94
C ILE A 128 -18.60 0.56 -16.32
N TYR A 129 -17.63 1.45 -16.52
CA TYR A 129 -17.89 2.83 -16.90
C TYR A 129 -18.51 2.93 -18.30
N ARG A 130 -18.13 2.04 -19.24
CA ARG A 130 -18.75 1.99 -20.56
C ARG A 130 -20.24 1.66 -20.50
N ARG A 131 -20.65 0.77 -19.60
CA ARG A 131 -22.08 0.45 -19.37
C ARG A 131 -22.88 1.66 -18.86
N GLN A 132 -22.20 2.66 -18.30
CA GLN A 132 -22.78 3.94 -17.89
C GLN A 132 -22.63 5.03 -18.97
N GLY A 133 -22.24 4.68 -20.20
CA GLY A 133 -22.07 5.62 -21.31
C GLY A 133 -20.73 6.38 -21.30
N VAL A 134 -19.76 5.97 -20.47
CA VAL A 134 -18.49 6.68 -20.29
C VAL A 134 -17.31 5.82 -20.76
N GLU A 135 -16.69 6.22 -21.88
CA GLU A 135 -15.53 5.52 -22.43
C GLU A 135 -14.20 6.03 -21.85
N LEU A 136 -13.66 5.30 -20.88
CA LEU A 136 -12.34 5.58 -20.31
C LEU A 136 -11.34 4.49 -20.70
N SER A 137 -10.30 4.85 -21.45
CA SER A 137 -9.26 3.90 -21.84
C SER A 137 -8.44 3.41 -20.64
N ARG A 138 -7.98 2.15 -20.68
CA ARG A 138 -7.06 1.58 -19.68
C ARG A 138 -5.79 2.41 -19.51
N ALA A 139 -5.29 3.02 -20.59
CA ALA A 139 -4.11 3.88 -20.55
C ALA A 139 -4.38 5.18 -19.78
N THR A 140 -5.57 5.76 -19.93
CA THR A 140 -6.00 6.94 -19.17
C THR A 140 -6.12 6.60 -17.69
N LEU A 141 -6.83 5.54 -17.35
CA LEU A 141 -6.96 5.08 -15.96
C LEU A 141 -5.59 4.79 -15.34
N GLY A 142 -4.69 4.14 -16.07
CA GLY A 142 -3.32 3.89 -15.60
C GLY A 142 -2.52 5.15 -15.32
N ARG A 143 -2.62 6.18 -16.18
CA ARG A 143 -1.97 7.48 -15.93
C ARG A 143 -2.56 8.17 -14.71
N TRP A 144 -3.88 8.16 -14.55
CA TRP A 144 -4.54 8.72 -13.37
C TRP A 144 -4.14 8.02 -12.08
N THR A 145 -4.03 6.69 -12.07
CA THR A 145 -3.55 5.97 -10.89
C THR A 145 -2.11 6.31 -10.53
N GLY A 146 -1.24 6.56 -11.52
CA GLY A 146 0.14 6.98 -11.27
C GLY A 146 0.20 8.39 -10.68
N ALA A 147 -0.51 9.34 -11.28
CA ALA A 147 -0.58 10.72 -10.79
C ALA A 147 -1.22 10.82 -9.39
N ALA A 148 -2.28 10.05 -9.13
CA ALA A 148 -2.87 9.96 -7.79
C ALA A 148 -1.86 9.43 -6.77
N ALA A 149 -1.04 8.44 -7.14
CA ALA A 149 0.01 7.93 -6.26
C ALA A 149 1.14 8.94 -5.99
N GLU A 150 1.38 9.92 -6.87
CA GLU A 150 2.29 11.04 -6.60
C GLU A 150 1.68 12.05 -5.62
N LEU A 151 0.40 12.37 -5.80
CA LEU A 151 -0.33 13.26 -4.88
C LEU A 151 -0.43 12.70 -3.45
N LEU A 152 -0.47 11.37 -3.32
CA LEU A 152 -0.57 10.68 -2.03
C LEU A 152 0.79 10.43 -1.35
N GLU A 153 1.92 10.78 -1.96
CA GLU A 153 3.26 10.56 -1.39
C GLU A 153 3.42 11.18 0.02
N PRO A 154 2.98 12.43 0.28
CA PRO A 154 3.10 13.00 1.63
C PRO A 154 2.33 12.21 2.69
N LEU A 155 1.16 11.65 2.33
CA LEU A 155 0.39 10.80 3.24
C LEU A 155 1.08 9.46 3.47
N TYR A 156 1.70 8.90 2.43
CA TYR A 156 2.50 7.68 2.54
C TYR A 156 3.69 7.88 3.49
N ASP A 157 4.37 9.01 3.42
CA ASP A 157 5.50 9.33 4.31
C ASP A 157 5.06 9.51 5.77
N VAL A 158 3.95 10.23 6.01
CA VAL A 158 3.39 10.38 7.36
C VAL A 158 2.91 9.04 7.91
N LEU A 159 2.28 8.20 7.09
CA LEU A 159 1.85 6.85 7.47
C LEU A 159 3.04 5.97 7.86
N ARG A 160 4.14 6.03 7.09
CA ARG A 160 5.38 5.33 7.42
C ARG A 160 5.92 5.79 8.77
N GLN A 161 6.00 7.09 9.02
CA GLN A 161 6.47 7.63 10.31
C GLN A 161 5.58 7.17 11.47
N TYR A 162 4.27 7.20 11.28
CA TYR A 162 3.29 6.76 12.27
C TYR A 162 3.45 5.27 12.63
N VAL A 163 3.52 4.39 11.61
CA VAL A 163 3.69 2.96 11.81
C VAL A 163 5.01 2.65 12.52
N LEU A 164 6.08 3.37 12.17
CA LEU A 164 7.43 3.18 12.72
C LEU A 164 7.74 4.02 13.97
N MET A 165 6.74 4.62 14.60
CA MET A 165 6.92 5.20 15.93
C MET A 165 7.46 4.14 16.92
N PRO A 166 8.24 4.53 17.96
CA PRO A 166 8.75 3.59 18.96
C PRO A 166 7.64 2.72 19.58
N GLY A 167 7.95 1.46 19.86
CA GLY A 167 7.01 0.49 20.40
C GLY A 167 7.18 -0.88 19.77
N LYS A 168 6.10 -1.46 19.27
CA LYS A 168 6.07 -2.74 18.55
C LYS A 168 5.57 -2.52 17.12
N VAL A 169 6.26 -3.13 16.16
CA VAL A 169 5.78 -3.22 14.77
C VAL A 169 5.76 -4.68 14.36
N HIS A 170 4.66 -5.09 13.73
CA HIS A 170 4.55 -6.38 13.08
C HIS A 170 5.14 -6.30 11.68
N ALA A 171 5.82 -7.35 11.20
CA ALA A 171 6.34 -7.41 9.85
C ALA A 171 6.09 -8.77 9.18
N ASP A 172 5.71 -8.74 7.91
CA ASP A 172 5.60 -9.92 7.04
C ASP A 172 5.69 -9.48 5.58
N ASP A 173 5.81 -10.42 4.64
CA ASP A 173 5.96 -10.11 3.23
C ASP A 173 5.29 -11.11 2.28
N ILE A 174 4.70 -10.60 1.20
CA ILE A 174 3.99 -11.40 0.20
C ILE A 174 4.69 -11.31 -1.17
N PRO A 175 4.80 -12.42 -1.95
CA PRO A 175 5.35 -12.35 -3.29
C PRO A 175 4.40 -11.66 -4.25
N VAL A 176 4.94 -10.82 -5.12
CA VAL A 176 4.21 -10.12 -6.18
C VAL A 176 4.87 -10.39 -7.54
N PRO A 177 4.16 -10.97 -8.52
CA PRO A 177 4.68 -11.12 -9.87
C PRO A 177 4.75 -9.76 -10.57
N VAL A 178 5.94 -9.40 -11.06
CA VAL A 178 6.19 -8.15 -11.79
C VAL A 178 6.67 -8.49 -13.19
N GLN A 179 6.06 -7.86 -14.20
CA GLN A 179 6.46 -8.05 -15.60
C GLN A 179 7.88 -7.54 -15.82
N GLU A 180 8.69 -8.35 -16.49
CA GLU A 180 9.99 -7.95 -16.97
C GLU A 180 9.88 -7.49 -18.44
N PRO A 181 10.11 -6.19 -18.72
CA PRO A 181 9.96 -5.67 -20.08
C PRO A 181 10.85 -6.40 -21.08
N GLY A 182 10.28 -6.78 -22.24
CA GLY A 182 11.02 -7.40 -23.34
C GLY A 182 11.29 -8.90 -23.21
N SER A 183 11.21 -9.49 -22.01
CA SER A 183 11.49 -10.94 -21.84
C SER A 183 10.26 -11.83 -21.97
N GLY A 184 9.05 -11.26 -21.90
CA GLY A 184 7.80 -12.02 -21.82
C GLY A 184 7.61 -12.79 -20.51
N LYS A 185 8.53 -12.62 -19.54
CA LYS A 185 8.53 -13.31 -18.25
C LYS A 185 8.13 -12.37 -17.11
N THR A 186 7.87 -12.97 -15.95
CA THR A 186 7.67 -12.25 -14.69
C THR A 186 8.79 -12.58 -13.72
N ARG A 187 9.22 -11.58 -12.95
CA ARG A 187 10.06 -11.76 -11.76
C ARG A 187 9.23 -11.68 -10.49
N THR A 188 9.68 -12.36 -9.45
CA THR A 188 9.03 -12.32 -8.13
C THR A 188 9.62 -11.19 -7.29
N ALA A 189 8.87 -10.11 -7.17
CA ALA A 189 9.13 -9.02 -6.22
C ALA A 189 8.47 -9.32 -4.86
N ARG A 190 8.67 -8.44 -3.88
CA ARG A 190 8.02 -8.54 -2.57
C ARG A 190 7.30 -7.24 -2.22
N LEU A 191 6.19 -7.40 -1.54
CA LEU A 191 5.51 -6.34 -0.82
C LEU A 191 5.61 -6.66 0.67
N TRP A 192 6.33 -5.83 1.40
CA TRP A 192 6.51 -5.92 2.84
C TRP A 192 5.36 -5.16 3.51
N ALA A 193 4.75 -5.76 4.52
CA ALA A 193 3.76 -5.12 5.38
C ALA A 193 4.40 -4.86 6.74
N TYR A 194 4.33 -3.61 7.19
CA TYR A 194 4.64 -3.21 8.55
C TYR A 194 3.35 -2.76 9.20
N VAL A 195 2.94 -3.39 10.30
CA VAL A 195 1.65 -3.15 10.93
C VAL A 195 1.82 -2.67 12.35
N ARG A 196 1.20 -1.54 12.67
CA ARG A 196 0.99 -1.05 14.03
C ARG A 196 -0.46 -1.28 14.37
N ASP A 197 -0.71 -2.23 15.26
CA ASP A 197 -2.04 -2.49 15.81
C ASP A 197 -1.88 -3.01 17.25
N ASP A 198 -2.20 -2.13 18.19
CA ASP A 198 -2.09 -2.38 19.62
C ASP A 198 -3.46 -2.42 20.30
N ARG A 199 -4.55 -2.57 19.52
CA ARG A 199 -5.91 -2.64 20.06
C ARG A 199 -6.10 -3.85 20.97
N ASN A 200 -5.42 -4.96 20.68
CA ASN A 200 -5.39 -6.13 21.58
C ASN A 200 -4.75 -5.82 22.94
N ALA A 201 -3.96 -4.75 23.05
CA ALA A 201 -3.36 -4.23 24.27
C ALA A 201 -4.16 -3.06 24.89
N GLY A 202 -5.43 -2.89 24.49
CA GLY A 202 -6.31 -1.82 24.98
C GLY A 202 -5.99 -0.43 24.43
N SER A 203 -5.09 -0.33 23.45
CA SER A 203 -4.73 0.96 22.84
C SER A 203 -5.90 1.56 22.06
N GLN A 204 -6.10 2.87 22.21
CA GLN A 204 -7.05 3.66 21.42
C GLN A 204 -6.43 4.24 20.14
N MET A 205 -5.12 4.02 19.94
CA MET A 205 -4.43 4.48 18.73
C MET A 205 -4.96 3.75 17.50
N PRO A 206 -5.25 4.44 16.39
CA PRO A 206 -5.79 3.80 15.19
C PRO A 206 -4.78 2.81 14.59
N PRO A 207 -5.23 1.61 14.18
CA PRO A 207 -4.36 0.65 13.52
C PRO A 207 -3.94 1.15 12.14
N ALA A 208 -2.73 0.82 11.72
CA ALA A 208 -2.20 1.22 10.43
C ALA A 208 -1.28 0.15 9.84
N VAL A 209 -1.29 0.05 8.51
CA VAL A 209 -0.35 -0.76 7.75
C VAL A 209 0.41 0.12 6.77
N TRP A 210 1.73 0.01 6.78
CA TRP A 210 2.62 0.58 5.79
C TRP A 210 3.13 -0.54 4.88
N PHE A 211 2.87 -0.41 3.57
CA PHE A 211 3.37 -1.34 2.58
C PHE A 211 4.60 -0.78 1.87
N ALA A 212 5.67 -1.58 1.79
CA ALA A 212 6.90 -1.21 1.08
C ALA A 212 7.20 -2.24 -0.02
N TYR A 213 7.48 -1.76 -1.23
CA TYR A 213 7.87 -2.63 -2.35
C TYR A 213 9.38 -2.87 -2.37
N SER A 214 9.79 -4.09 -2.71
CA SER A 214 11.16 -4.38 -3.12
C SER A 214 11.24 -5.31 -4.35
N PRO A 215 12.29 -5.18 -5.19
CA PRO A 215 12.45 -6.00 -6.40
C PRO A 215 12.75 -7.48 -6.14
N ASP A 216 13.21 -7.84 -4.95
CA ASP A 216 13.52 -9.20 -4.50
C ASP A 216 13.31 -9.34 -2.97
N ARG A 217 13.55 -10.52 -2.40
CA ARG A 217 13.36 -10.80 -0.96
C ARG A 217 14.62 -10.60 -0.10
N LYS A 218 15.63 -9.87 -0.58
CA LYS A 218 16.89 -9.75 0.18
C LYS A 218 16.69 -8.96 1.48
N GLY A 219 17.44 -9.33 2.52
CA GLY A 219 17.40 -8.68 3.82
C GLY A 219 17.81 -7.20 3.82
N ILE A 220 18.53 -6.74 2.81
CA ILE A 220 18.86 -5.32 2.66
C ILE A 220 17.63 -4.41 2.59
N HIS A 221 16.49 -4.92 2.10
CA HIS A 221 15.26 -4.12 2.02
C HIS A 221 14.67 -3.81 3.39
N PRO A 222 14.32 -4.80 4.24
CA PRO A 222 13.86 -4.51 5.59
C PRO A 222 14.92 -3.78 6.44
N GLN A 223 16.21 -4.00 6.19
CA GLN A 223 17.29 -3.21 6.81
C GLN A 223 17.19 -1.72 6.48
N ASN A 224 16.96 -1.37 5.22
CA ASN A 224 16.77 0.02 4.80
C ASN A 224 15.44 0.60 5.29
N HIS A 225 14.36 -0.19 5.25
CA HIS A 225 13.04 0.24 5.71
C HIS A 225 13.05 0.62 7.20
N LEU A 226 13.75 -0.18 8.01
CA LEU A 226 13.82 -0.08 9.47
C LEU A 226 15.11 0.57 9.99
N ALA A 227 15.92 1.22 9.13
CA ALA A 227 17.23 1.75 9.50
C ALA A 227 17.19 2.70 10.71
N GLY A 228 16.13 3.51 10.84
CA GLY A 228 15.92 4.43 11.97
C GLY A 228 14.97 3.91 13.06
N TYR A 229 14.46 2.68 12.94
CA TYR A 229 13.50 2.13 13.90
C TYR A 229 14.19 1.54 15.14
N SER A 230 13.56 1.72 16.30
CA SER A 230 13.96 1.16 17.58
C SER A 230 12.72 0.67 18.33
N GLY A 231 12.80 -0.54 18.90
CA GLY A 231 11.65 -1.18 19.56
C GLY A 231 11.59 -2.68 19.30
N VAL A 232 10.38 -3.24 19.34
CA VAL A 232 10.15 -4.66 19.07
C VAL A 232 9.73 -4.84 17.61
N LEU A 233 10.37 -5.79 16.93
CA LEU A 233 9.91 -6.29 15.63
C LEU A 233 9.30 -7.67 15.84
N GLN A 234 8.00 -7.77 15.61
CA GLN A 234 7.29 -9.03 15.66
C GLN A 234 7.13 -9.58 14.24
N ALA A 235 7.75 -10.72 13.94
CA ALA A 235 7.78 -11.24 12.57
C ALA A 235 7.71 -12.77 12.54
N ASP A 236 7.53 -13.33 11.34
CA ASP A 236 7.97 -14.69 11.10
C ASP A 236 9.51 -14.72 11.25
N THR A 237 10.07 -15.86 11.67
CA THR A 237 11.51 -15.96 11.97
C THR A 237 12.32 -16.09 10.68
N TYR A 238 12.03 -15.24 9.70
CA TYR A 238 12.70 -15.19 8.43
C TYR A 238 14.15 -14.73 8.65
N GLY A 239 15.10 -15.55 8.22
CA GLY A 239 16.52 -15.36 8.53
C GLY A 239 17.10 -14.01 8.07
N CYS A 240 16.47 -13.33 7.12
CA CYS A 240 16.92 -12.02 6.66
C CYS A 240 16.69 -10.89 7.68
N TYR A 241 15.85 -11.09 8.70
CA TYR A 241 15.69 -10.13 9.79
C TYR A 241 16.85 -10.18 10.79
N ARG A 242 17.67 -11.25 10.82
CA ARG A 242 18.70 -11.46 11.85
C ARG A 242 19.63 -10.27 12.04
N VAL A 243 20.07 -9.64 10.95
CA VAL A 243 20.97 -8.48 10.97
C VAL A 243 20.35 -7.29 11.70
N LEU A 244 19.03 -7.14 11.70
CA LEU A 244 18.34 -6.06 12.42
C LEU A 244 18.53 -6.16 13.94
N TYR A 245 18.66 -7.39 14.45
CA TYR A 245 18.71 -7.67 15.88
C TYR A 245 20.13 -7.55 16.46
N GLU A 246 21.17 -7.65 15.62
CA GLU A 246 22.58 -7.69 16.03
C GLU A 246 23.03 -6.44 16.81
N SER A 247 22.41 -5.28 16.53
CA SER A 247 22.73 -4.03 17.24
C SER A 247 22.04 -3.87 18.61
N GLY A 248 21.09 -4.74 18.95
CA GLY A 248 20.24 -4.62 20.15
C GLY A 248 19.19 -3.50 20.09
N ARG A 249 19.21 -2.64 19.07
CA ARG A 249 18.21 -1.57 18.86
C ARG A 249 16.80 -2.13 18.60
N ILE A 250 16.73 -3.27 17.93
CA ILE A 250 15.49 -3.97 17.64
C ILE A 250 15.48 -5.29 18.40
N THR A 251 14.48 -5.49 19.24
CA THR A 251 14.23 -6.76 19.93
C THR A 251 13.38 -7.67 19.03
N GLU A 252 13.83 -8.90 18.82
CA GLU A 252 13.08 -9.92 18.08
C GLU A 252 11.93 -10.48 18.93
N ALA A 253 10.69 -10.35 18.45
CA ALA A 253 9.55 -11.11 18.96
C ALA A 253 9.13 -12.16 17.93
N ALA A 254 9.29 -13.43 18.28
CA ALA A 254 8.96 -14.54 17.39
C ALA A 254 7.46 -14.84 17.39
N CYS A 255 7.00 -15.54 16.35
CA CYS A 255 5.59 -15.86 16.16
C CYS A 255 5.25 -17.28 16.65
N MET A 256 4.46 -17.40 17.72
CA MET A 256 4.02 -18.71 18.24
C MET A 256 3.13 -19.46 17.23
N ALA A 257 2.32 -18.76 16.44
CA ALA A 257 1.49 -19.39 15.41
C ALA A 257 2.35 -20.13 14.37
N HIS A 258 3.52 -19.60 13.99
CA HIS A 258 4.46 -20.27 13.08
C HIS A 258 5.13 -21.48 13.73
N ALA A 259 5.55 -21.38 14.99
CA ALA A 259 6.10 -22.51 15.74
C ALA A 259 5.06 -23.64 15.92
N ARG A 260 3.84 -23.28 16.30
CA ARG A 260 2.69 -24.18 16.41
C ARG A 260 2.36 -24.85 15.08
N ARG A 261 2.37 -24.10 13.96
CA ARG A 261 2.07 -24.63 12.61
C ARG A 261 3.00 -25.78 12.24
N LYS A 262 4.30 -25.69 12.56
CA LYS A 262 5.26 -26.79 12.31
C LYS A 262 4.87 -28.08 13.03
N ILE A 263 4.38 -28.00 14.27
CA ILE A 263 3.93 -29.16 15.05
C ILE A 263 2.59 -29.68 14.49
N HIS A 264 1.66 -28.76 14.22
CA HIS A 264 0.36 -29.08 13.65
C HIS A 264 0.46 -29.79 12.31
N ASP A 265 1.35 -29.36 11.42
CA ASP A 265 1.54 -29.99 10.11
C ASP A 265 2.02 -31.44 10.23
N VAL A 266 2.80 -31.76 11.27
CA VAL A 266 3.20 -33.14 11.58
C VAL A 266 2.00 -33.93 12.13
N HIS A 267 1.30 -33.37 13.11
CA HIS A 267 0.11 -33.96 13.73
C HIS A 267 -0.98 -34.29 12.71
N ALA A 268 -1.26 -33.37 11.78
CA ALA A 268 -2.27 -33.54 10.75
C ALA A 268 -1.93 -34.65 9.74
N ARG A 269 -0.64 -34.96 9.56
CA ARG A 269 -0.21 -36.12 8.75
C ARG A 269 -0.30 -37.41 9.57
N VAL A 270 0.24 -37.39 10.78
CA VAL A 270 0.27 -38.53 11.71
C VAL A 270 0.15 -37.99 13.12
N SER A 271 -1.03 -38.20 13.72
CA SER A 271 -1.27 -37.83 15.12
C SER A 271 -0.55 -38.79 16.05
N THR A 272 0.04 -38.23 17.11
CA THR A 272 0.73 -38.96 18.18
C THR A 272 0.44 -38.29 19.51
N ASP A 273 0.61 -39.02 20.62
CA ASP A 273 0.44 -38.44 21.97
C ASP A 273 1.38 -37.25 22.18
N ILE A 274 2.61 -37.32 21.67
CA ILE A 274 3.59 -36.23 21.73
C ILE A 274 3.10 -34.99 20.99
N THR A 275 2.61 -35.14 19.76
CA THR A 275 2.14 -33.97 18.98
C THR A 275 0.85 -33.40 19.57
N THR A 276 -0.02 -34.23 20.12
CA THR A 276 -1.26 -33.83 20.80
C THR A 276 -0.96 -33.01 22.05
N GLU A 277 -0.10 -33.54 22.93
CA GLU A 277 0.33 -32.88 24.16
C GLU A 277 1.01 -31.53 23.87
N ALA A 278 1.87 -31.46 22.86
CA ALA A 278 2.52 -30.21 22.46
C ALA A 278 1.50 -29.14 22.02
N LEU A 279 0.50 -29.53 21.22
CA LEU A 279 -0.55 -28.62 20.77
C LEU A 279 -1.46 -28.18 21.92
N GLN A 280 -1.77 -29.07 22.87
CA GLN A 280 -2.54 -28.76 24.07
C GLN A 280 -1.83 -27.72 24.94
N ARG A 281 -0.55 -27.93 25.26
CA ARG A 281 0.26 -26.98 26.04
C ARG A 281 0.34 -25.60 25.39
N ILE A 282 0.49 -25.54 24.07
CA ILE A 282 0.43 -24.26 23.33
C ILE A 282 -0.98 -23.65 23.40
N GLY A 283 -2.02 -24.48 23.33
CA GLY A 283 -3.42 -24.06 23.46
C GLY A 283 -3.73 -23.39 24.79
N GLU A 284 -3.16 -23.86 25.89
CA GLU A 284 -3.30 -23.26 27.22
C GLU A 284 -2.75 -21.82 27.27
N LEU A 285 -1.65 -21.55 26.54
CA LEU A 285 -1.11 -20.18 26.41
C LEU A 285 -2.10 -19.27 25.66
N TYR A 286 -2.70 -19.78 24.58
CA TYR A 286 -3.71 -19.05 23.82
C TYR A 286 -5.00 -18.81 24.60
N ALA A 287 -5.37 -19.70 25.51
CA ALA A 287 -6.51 -19.49 26.41
C ALA A 287 -6.30 -18.26 27.31
N ILE A 288 -5.09 -18.13 27.89
CA ILE A 288 -4.71 -16.94 28.67
C ILE A 288 -4.78 -15.68 27.80
N GLU A 289 -4.24 -15.73 26.59
CA GLU A 289 -4.23 -14.57 25.67
C GLU A 289 -5.65 -14.16 25.22
N ALA A 290 -6.59 -15.10 25.15
CA ALA A 290 -7.98 -14.81 24.87
C ALA A 290 -8.66 -14.03 26.02
N GLU A 291 -8.33 -14.38 27.27
CA GLU A 291 -8.88 -13.71 28.46
C GLU A 291 -8.36 -12.29 28.65
N VAL A 292 -7.07 -12.04 28.35
CA VAL A 292 -6.43 -10.73 28.55
C VAL A 292 -6.52 -9.80 27.33
N ARG A 293 -7.19 -10.23 26.26
CA ARG A 293 -7.34 -9.43 25.03
C ARG A 293 -8.18 -8.19 25.30
N GLY A 294 -7.66 -7.03 24.92
CA GLY A 294 -8.30 -5.73 25.15
C GLY A 294 -8.01 -5.12 26.51
N CYS A 295 -7.39 -5.87 27.44
CA CYS A 295 -6.82 -5.32 28.66
C CYS A 295 -5.59 -4.45 28.35
N THR A 296 -5.20 -3.59 29.31
CA THR A 296 -4.00 -2.76 29.14
C THR A 296 -2.73 -3.60 29.08
N ALA A 297 -1.65 -3.04 28.54
CA ALA A 297 -0.34 -3.71 28.48
C ALA A 297 0.12 -4.18 29.88
N GLU A 298 -0.12 -3.40 30.94
CA GLU A 298 0.26 -3.73 32.31
C GLU A 298 -0.51 -4.94 32.84
N GLN A 299 -1.82 -4.99 32.60
CA GLN A 299 -2.69 -6.10 33.00
C GLN A 299 -2.31 -7.39 32.27
N ARG A 300 -2.08 -7.30 30.96
CA ARG A 300 -1.57 -8.41 30.14
C ARG A 300 -0.25 -8.94 30.69
N LEU A 301 0.69 -8.04 30.99
CA LEU A 301 2.00 -8.39 31.52
C LEU A 301 1.89 -9.09 32.89
N ALA A 302 1.05 -8.59 33.79
CA ALA A 302 0.82 -9.19 35.10
C ALA A 302 0.26 -10.62 34.99
N ALA A 303 -0.78 -10.81 34.17
CA ALA A 303 -1.38 -12.12 33.92
C ALA A 303 -0.38 -13.11 33.28
N ARG A 304 0.42 -12.65 32.30
CA ARG A 304 1.44 -13.47 31.65
C ARG A 304 2.55 -13.90 32.62
N LYS A 305 3.00 -13.01 33.51
CA LYS A 305 3.98 -13.34 34.56
C LYS A 305 3.45 -14.39 35.52
N ALA A 306 2.18 -14.30 35.93
CA ALA A 306 1.58 -15.24 36.87
C ALA A 306 1.24 -16.60 36.24
N ARG A 307 0.74 -16.60 34.99
CA ARG A 307 0.10 -17.78 34.38
C ARG A 307 0.84 -18.33 33.16
N ALA A 308 1.19 -17.48 32.19
CA ALA A 308 1.83 -17.95 30.96
C ALA A 308 3.30 -18.34 31.18
N ALA A 309 3.97 -17.68 32.12
CA ALA A 309 5.37 -17.94 32.44
C ALA A 309 5.67 -19.37 32.92
N PRO A 310 4.96 -19.92 33.93
CA PRO A 310 5.16 -21.31 34.34
C PRO A 310 4.79 -22.32 33.23
N LEU A 311 3.75 -22.04 32.43
CA LEU A 311 3.36 -22.92 31.32
C LEU A 311 4.42 -22.98 30.22
N MET A 312 4.99 -21.83 29.85
CA MET A 312 6.11 -21.78 28.91
C MET A 312 7.33 -22.54 29.44
N GLN A 313 7.67 -22.40 30.73
CA GLN A 313 8.77 -23.19 31.30
C GLN A 313 8.47 -24.69 31.27
N SER A 314 7.26 -25.09 31.65
CA SER A 314 6.82 -26.49 31.58
C SER A 314 6.89 -27.04 30.15
N LEU A 315 6.48 -26.25 29.15
CA LEU A 315 6.61 -26.61 27.73
C LEU A 315 8.07 -26.81 27.32
N TYR A 316 8.98 -25.94 27.76
CA TYR A 316 10.41 -26.06 27.48
C TYR A 316 10.98 -27.37 28.01
N ASP A 317 10.79 -27.63 29.30
CA ASP A 317 11.36 -28.79 30.00
C ASP A 317 10.79 -30.09 29.41
N TRP A 318 9.50 -30.09 29.11
CA TRP A 318 8.84 -31.21 28.47
C TRP A 318 9.39 -31.47 27.06
N ILE A 319 9.52 -30.43 26.21
CA ILE A 319 10.11 -30.57 24.87
C ILE A 319 11.54 -31.11 24.96
N GLN A 320 12.37 -30.58 25.88
CA GLN A 320 13.73 -31.07 26.06
C GLN A 320 13.78 -32.55 26.46
N THR A 321 12.83 -33.00 27.28
CA THR A 321 12.69 -34.42 27.64
C THR A 321 12.32 -35.27 26.43
N GLN A 322 11.35 -34.85 25.62
CA GLN A 322 10.97 -35.57 24.40
C GLN A 322 12.12 -35.62 23.37
N MET A 323 12.92 -34.55 23.28
CA MET A 323 14.07 -34.49 22.37
C MET A 323 15.16 -35.54 22.69
N LYS A 324 15.16 -36.15 23.89
CA LYS A 324 16.08 -37.24 24.26
C LYS A 324 15.65 -38.60 23.70
N THR A 325 14.35 -38.79 23.45
CA THR A 325 13.77 -40.06 23.00
C THR A 325 13.46 -40.05 21.50
N LEU A 326 13.14 -38.89 20.94
CA LEU A 326 12.85 -38.74 19.53
C LEU A 326 14.10 -38.94 18.67
N SER A 327 13.94 -39.69 17.57
CA SER A 327 14.96 -39.73 16.52
C SER A 327 15.21 -38.33 15.97
N ARG A 328 16.49 -37.95 15.83
CA ARG A 328 16.93 -36.66 15.26
C ARG A 328 16.37 -36.37 13.87
N HIS A 329 16.03 -37.42 13.12
CA HIS A 329 15.51 -37.29 11.75
C HIS A 329 13.98 -37.22 11.69
N SER A 330 13.29 -37.46 12.82
CA SER A 330 11.83 -37.38 12.88
C SER A 330 11.34 -35.95 12.62
N ASP A 331 10.19 -35.82 11.97
CA ASP A 331 9.60 -34.52 11.70
C ASP A 331 9.17 -33.80 12.98
N THR A 332 8.74 -34.55 14.01
CA THR A 332 8.46 -34.01 15.35
C THR A 332 9.71 -33.38 15.97
N ALA A 333 10.86 -34.05 15.92
CA ALA A 333 12.11 -33.50 16.44
C ALA A 333 12.53 -32.23 15.68
N LYS A 334 12.34 -32.18 14.35
CA LYS A 334 12.59 -30.97 13.56
C LYS A 334 11.67 -29.82 13.96
N ALA A 335 10.39 -30.09 14.21
CA ALA A 335 9.43 -29.07 14.65
C ALA A 335 9.77 -28.52 16.04
N PHE A 336 10.16 -29.39 16.98
CA PHE A 336 10.62 -28.99 18.32
C PHE A 336 11.94 -28.23 18.27
N ALA A 337 12.91 -28.67 17.46
CA ALA A 337 14.17 -27.95 17.26
C ALA A 337 13.92 -26.55 16.69
N TYR A 338 12.95 -26.39 15.78
CA TYR A 338 12.55 -25.08 15.29
C TYR A 338 11.99 -24.20 16.41
N LEU A 339 11.08 -24.72 17.23
CA LEU A 339 10.51 -23.98 18.36
C LEU A 339 11.60 -23.58 19.39
N LEU A 340 12.48 -24.50 19.77
CA LEU A 340 13.58 -24.26 20.71
C LEU A 340 14.59 -23.23 20.19
N LYS A 341 14.87 -23.23 18.88
CA LYS A 341 15.76 -22.24 18.26
C LYS A 341 15.24 -20.80 18.42
N GLN A 342 13.93 -20.64 18.56
CA GLN A 342 13.25 -19.35 18.63
C GLN A 342 12.83 -19.00 20.06
N TRP A 343 13.29 -19.76 21.05
CA TRP A 343 12.76 -19.72 22.41
C TRP A 343 12.81 -18.33 23.03
N ASP A 344 13.93 -17.62 22.89
CA ASP A 344 14.10 -16.29 23.47
C ASP A 344 13.10 -15.30 22.86
N GLY A 345 13.00 -15.27 21.52
CA GLY A 345 12.03 -14.45 20.80
C GLY A 345 10.58 -14.81 21.12
N LEU A 346 10.27 -16.10 21.34
CA LEU A 346 8.95 -16.59 21.75
C LEU A 346 8.60 -16.20 23.19
N ASN A 347 9.56 -15.83 24.03
CA ASN A 347 9.32 -15.40 25.41
C ASN A 347 9.17 -13.87 25.55
N VAL A 348 9.46 -13.08 24.51
CA VAL A 348 9.38 -11.60 24.58
C VAL A 348 7.97 -11.11 24.91
N TYR A 349 6.91 -11.77 24.44
CA TYR A 349 5.54 -11.36 24.78
C TYR A 349 5.22 -11.46 26.28
N ARG A 350 5.93 -12.33 27.02
CA ARG A 350 5.77 -12.45 28.47
C ARG A 350 6.45 -11.34 29.25
N SER A 351 7.45 -10.67 28.67
CA SER A 351 8.17 -9.56 29.30
C SER A 351 7.67 -8.19 28.81
N ASN A 352 6.87 -8.15 27.74
CA ASN A 352 6.31 -6.93 27.17
C ASN A 352 4.80 -7.08 26.88
N GLY A 353 3.97 -6.29 27.58
CA GLY A 353 2.51 -6.32 27.47
C GLY A 353 1.92 -5.82 26.14
N GLN A 354 2.70 -5.11 25.31
CA GLN A 354 2.27 -4.65 23.98
C GLN A 354 2.43 -5.73 22.91
N VAL A 355 3.36 -6.66 23.15
CA VAL A 355 3.70 -7.74 22.21
C VAL A 355 2.61 -8.81 22.23
N GLU A 356 2.23 -9.26 21.03
CA GLU A 356 1.26 -10.34 20.86
C GLU A 356 1.96 -11.69 20.98
N ILE A 357 1.21 -12.76 21.24
CA ILE A 357 1.78 -14.12 21.19
C ILE A 357 2.18 -14.54 19.76
N ASP A 358 1.59 -13.91 18.73
CA ASP A 358 1.87 -14.22 17.33
C ASP A 358 1.75 -13.02 16.38
N ASN A 359 2.19 -13.23 15.15
CA ASN A 359 2.25 -12.24 14.09
C ASN A 359 1.01 -12.26 13.17
N ASN A 360 -0.12 -12.83 13.59
CA ASN A 360 -1.30 -12.97 12.73
C ASN A 360 -1.85 -11.61 12.26
N ILE A 361 -1.58 -10.53 12.99
CA ILE A 361 -1.92 -9.16 12.58
C ILE A 361 -1.29 -8.80 11.23
N ALA A 362 0.00 -9.13 11.01
CA ALA A 362 0.66 -8.90 9.72
C ALA A 362 0.08 -9.80 8.62
N GLU A 363 -0.09 -11.09 8.92
CA GLU A 363 -0.66 -12.08 7.99
C GLU A 363 -2.05 -11.64 7.52
N ASN A 364 -2.88 -11.13 8.44
CA ASN A 364 -4.21 -10.63 8.14
C ASN A 364 -4.19 -9.37 7.27
N ALA A 365 -3.26 -8.42 7.52
CA ALA A 365 -3.11 -7.24 6.68
C ALA A 365 -2.72 -7.60 5.23
N LEU A 366 -1.97 -8.68 5.02
CA LEU A 366 -1.59 -9.18 3.71
C LEU A 366 -2.71 -9.95 2.98
N ARG A 367 -3.81 -10.33 3.65
CA ARG A 367 -4.92 -11.07 3.01
C ARG A 367 -5.59 -10.30 1.89
N GLY A 368 -5.73 -8.97 2.01
CA GLY A 368 -6.25 -8.14 0.93
C GLY A 368 -5.41 -8.29 -0.34
N VAL A 369 -4.09 -8.15 -0.21
CA VAL A 369 -3.16 -8.33 -1.33
C VAL A 369 -3.25 -9.73 -1.93
N ALA A 370 -3.40 -10.76 -1.08
CA ALA A 370 -3.58 -12.14 -1.53
C ALA A 370 -4.89 -12.36 -2.33
N VAL A 371 -5.98 -11.72 -1.93
CA VAL A 371 -7.24 -11.69 -2.70
C VAL A 371 -7.03 -10.97 -4.03
N GLY A 372 -6.39 -9.81 -4.01
CA GLY A 372 -6.09 -9.04 -5.21
C GLY A 372 -5.29 -9.81 -6.25
N ARG A 373 -4.30 -10.60 -5.82
CA ARG A 373 -3.50 -11.48 -6.71
C ARG A 373 -4.32 -12.50 -7.50
N LYS A 374 -5.56 -12.82 -7.10
CA LYS A 374 -6.47 -13.65 -7.89
C LYS A 374 -7.13 -12.88 -9.04
N ASN A 375 -7.14 -11.55 -8.97
CA ASN A 375 -7.79 -10.67 -9.93
C ASN A 375 -6.82 -10.04 -10.95
N TRP A 376 -5.51 -10.07 -10.70
CA TRP A 376 -4.48 -9.56 -11.61
C TRP A 376 -3.31 -10.53 -11.77
N LEU A 377 -2.74 -10.60 -12.97
CA LEU A 377 -1.70 -11.57 -13.33
C LEU A 377 -0.28 -11.13 -12.93
N CYS A 378 0.03 -9.85 -13.16
CA CYS A 378 1.31 -9.25 -12.79
C CYS A 378 1.21 -7.72 -12.71
N VAL A 379 2.18 -7.09 -12.05
CA VAL A 379 2.37 -5.64 -12.03
C VAL A 379 3.27 -5.24 -13.20
N SER A 380 2.82 -4.30 -14.03
CA SER A 380 3.62 -3.77 -15.14
C SER A 380 4.58 -2.68 -14.67
N ARG A 381 5.86 -2.74 -15.05
CA ARG A 381 6.81 -1.63 -14.86
C ARG A 381 6.67 -0.66 -16.03
N ARG A 382 6.05 0.50 -15.84
CA ARG A 382 6.13 1.60 -16.83
C ARG A 382 7.34 2.46 -16.48
N SER A 383 8.34 2.50 -17.35
CA SER A 383 9.68 3.04 -17.10
C SER A 383 9.80 4.58 -17.08
N THR A 384 8.71 5.32 -16.93
CA THR A 384 8.75 6.80 -17.02
C THR A 384 8.62 7.53 -15.69
N TYR A 385 8.43 6.82 -14.59
CA TYR A 385 8.43 7.38 -13.24
C TYR A 385 9.36 6.51 -12.40
N GLY A 386 10.19 7.14 -11.56
CA GLY A 386 11.43 6.60 -10.98
C GLY A 386 11.33 5.22 -10.29
N ASN A 387 12.47 4.73 -9.79
CA ASN A 387 12.71 3.37 -9.30
C ASN A 387 11.73 2.78 -8.25
N ASN A 388 10.69 3.49 -7.85
CA ASN A 388 9.60 2.99 -7.03
C ASN A 388 8.56 2.32 -7.93
N VAL A 389 8.53 0.97 -7.96
CA VAL A 389 7.29 0.29 -8.31
C VAL A 389 6.33 0.60 -7.17
N LYS A 390 5.47 1.60 -7.38
CA LYS A 390 4.35 1.88 -6.51
C LYS A 390 3.37 0.72 -6.66
N ILE A 391 3.57 -0.32 -5.85
CA ILE A 391 2.46 -1.19 -5.47
C ILE A 391 1.62 -0.35 -4.52
N ALA A 392 0.77 0.51 -5.08
CA ALA A 392 -0.45 0.77 -4.37
C ALA A 392 -1.24 -0.56 -4.46
N ALA A 393 -1.64 -1.05 -3.29
CA ALA A 393 -2.20 -2.38 -3.08
C ALA A 393 -3.68 -2.37 -3.41
#